data_AF-A0A959NT85-F1
#
_entry.id   AF-A0A959NT85-F1
#
_cell.length_a   1.000
_cell.length_b   1.000
_cell.length_c   1.000
_cell.angle_alpha   90.00
_cell.angle_beta   90.00
_cell.angle_gamma   90.00
#
_symmetry.space_group_name_H-M   'P 1'
#
loop_
_entity.id
_entity.type
_entity.pdbx_description
1 polymer ?
#
loop_
_entity_poly.entity_id
_entity_poly.type
_entity_poly.pdbx_seq_one_letter_code
_entity_poly.pdbx_strand_id
1 'polypeptide(L)'
;MLKEHPKGIMVMFTTEMWERFGFYIMMAILVLYMDSEFGWSDSVKGDHYGMFLGLVYFIPLLGGYLGDKLFGQINTVIAGSVFMLFGYISLALSSAEQLVFFYIGLFLVAFGTGIFKVNMAVLVGNLYKEKVHLKDAGFNIFYMGVNVGATIAPLAATLLGYLFNDYRISFWAAAVGMVIALLTFNMGKSKIMSADVKQSRKTEKEIVHIEIGKTETAQRMVSLAMLFIIVIFFWMAFYQNGFALTLFAERSTKIYDLLRPETYQFFNPFFILVLTPVLLGLFNKLNKKGKEPSTPLKIFIGMTIMGISMVIMVFASLNGGNSDSNIMSPYWLISTYLVVTLAEILISPMGLSYVSKVAPPKLQGRMMGGWYAATAVGSYGSGLLGKYYSDFAHHEYFIILTGILIFSAVLALLSMKKLNRFAN
;
A
#
# COMPACT_ATOMS: atom_id res chain seq x y z
N MET A 1 20.78 18.51 -5.35
CA MET A 1 19.36 18.12 -5.27
C MET A 1 18.76 18.35 -3.88
N LEU A 2 19.21 17.69 -2.80
CA LEU A 2 18.55 17.82 -1.46
C LEU A 2 18.67 19.19 -0.77
N LYS A 3 19.69 20.01 -1.08
CA LYS A 3 19.95 21.30 -0.41
C LYS A 3 18.86 22.36 -0.63
N GLU A 4 18.09 22.26 -1.71
CA GLU A 4 17.04 23.23 -2.08
C GLU A 4 15.70 22.95 -1.38
N HIS A 5 15.52 21.71 -0.89
CA HIS A 5 14.30 21.28 -0.20
C HIS A 5 14.25 21.79 1.25
N PRO A 6 13.04 22.01 1.81
CA PRO A 6 12.87 22.31 3.23
C PRO A 6 13.52 21.23 4.10
N LYS A 7 14.30 21.62 5.12
CA LYS A 7 14.99 20.66 6.01
C LYS A 7 14.04 19.66 6.68
N GLY A 8 12.77 20.03 6.86
CA GLY A 8 11.71 19.15 7.36
C GLY A 8 11.47 17.92 6.49
N ILE A 9 11.80 17.94 5.19
CA ILE A 9 11.58 16.77 4.32
C ILE A 9 12.42 15.56 4.75
N MET A 10 13.63 15.77 5.26
CA MET A 10 14.48 14.67 5.73
C MET A 10 13.96 14.07 7.03
N VAL A 11 13.31 14.88 7.87
CA VAL A 11 12.59 14.38 9.06
C VAL A 11 11.44 13.50 8.61
N MET A 12 10.62 13.98 7.68
CA MET A 12 9.48 13.23 7.12
C MET A 12 9.92 11.93 6.44
N PHE A 13 10.98 11.98 5.62
CA PHE A 13 11.58 10.82 4.96
C PHE A 13 11.97 9.75 5.97
N THR A 14 12.80 10.11 6.96
CA THR A 14 13.36 9.12 7.89
C THR A 14 12.28 8.57 8.83
N THR A 15 11.35 9.40 9.29
CA THR A 15 10.22 8.95 10.10
C THR A 15 9.32 7.99 9.29
N GLU A 16 8.98 8.32 8.05
CA GLU A 16 8.17 7.45 7.19
C GLU A 16 8.89 6.15 6.87
N MET A 17 10.19 6.20 6.57
CA MET A 17 10.99 5.00 6.28
C MET A 17 10.95 4.00 7.44
N TRP A 18 11.09 4.47 8.68
CA TRP A 18 11.08 3.61 9.87
C TRP A 18 9.67 3.13 10.26
N GLU A 19 8.63 3.94 10.05
CA GLU A 19 7.25 3.46 10.20
C GLU A 19 6.95 2.37 9.17
N ARG A 20 7.37 2.56 7.92
CA ARG A 20 7.18 1.57 6.84
C ARG A 20 8.01 0.33 7.08
N PHE A 21 9.21 0.45 7.65
CA PHE A 21 9.98 -0.69 8.12
C PHE A 21 9.17 -1.53 9.11
N GLY A 22 8.59 -0.92 10.14
CA GLY A 22 7.77 -1.67 11.12
C GLY A 22 6.53 -2.31 10.49
N PHE A 23 5.81 -1.54 9.66
CA PHE A 23 4.58 -2.02 9.01
C PHE A 23 4.85 -3.17 8.06
N TYR A 24 5.87 -3.06 7.19
CA TYR A 24 6.18 -4.10 6.23
C TYR A 24 6.89 -5.30 6.85
N ILE A 25 7.57 -5.17 8.00
CA ILE A 25 7.99 -6.34 8.77
C ILE A 25 6.77 -7.13 9.18
N MET A 26 5.79 -6.46 9.82
CA MET A 26 4.58 -7.11 10.27
C MET A 26 3.84 -7.77 9.10
N MET A 27 3.70 -7.07 7.97
CA MET A 27 3.06 -7.64 6.77
C MET A 27 3.81 -8.82 6.15
N ALA A 28 5.15 -8.83 6.23
CA ALA A 28 5.98 -9.93 5.74
C ALA A 28 5.68 -11.24 6.46
N ILE A 29 5.39 -11.15 7.77
CA ILE A 29 5.27 -12.33 8.63
C ILE A 29 3.86 -12.59 9.16
N LEU A 30 2.90 -11.68 9.02
CA LEU A 30 1.60 -11.77 9.73
C LEU A 30 0.87 -13.09 9.44
N VAL A 31 0.79 -13.48 8.16
CA VAL A 31 0.12 -14.73 7.77
C VAL A 31 0.92 -15.96 8.21
N LEU A 32 2.25 -15.90 8.12
CA LEU A 32 3.14 -16.98 8.58
C LEU A 32 3.06 -17.16 10.08
N TYR A 33 2.97 -16.07 10.84
CA TYR A 33 2.81 -16.08 12.29
C TYR A 33 1.48 -16.70 12.70
N MET A 34 0.37 -16.34 12.06
CA MET A 34 -0.92 -17.00 12.33
C MET A 34 -0.91 -18.49 11.97
N ASP A 35 -0.15 -18.87 10.93
CA ASP A 35 0.02 -20.27 10.53
C ASP A 35 0.84 -21.05 11.57
N SER A 36 1.99 -20.51 11.99
CA SER A 36 2.93 -21.21 12.87
C SER A 36 2.54 -21.17 14.35
N GLU A 37 2.09 -20.02 14.86
CA GLU A 37 1.83 -19.81 16.30
C GLU A 37 0.44 -20.32 16.68
N PHE A 38 -0.57 -20.11 15.82
CA PHE A 38 -1.95 -20.45 16.14
C PHE A 38 -2.45 -21.71 15.43
N GLY A 39 -1.76 -22.19 14.38
CA GLY A 39 -2.22 -23.33 13.58
C GLY A 39 -3.58 -23.07 12.90
N TRP A 40 -3.90 -21.81 12.63
CA TRP A 40 -5.21 -21.44 12.10
C TRP A 40 -5.37 -21.82 10.63
N SER A 41 -6.58 -22.25 10.26
CA SER A 41 -6.91 -22.51 8.87
C SER A 41 -6.78 -21.26 8.01
N ASP A 42 -6.57 -21.45 6.71
CA ASP A 42 -6.48 -20.34 5.75
C ASP A 42 -7.75 -19.48 5.74
N SER A 43 -8.92 -20.08 5.98
CA SER A 43 -10.17 -19.34 6.20
C SER A 43 -10.04 -18.33 7.34
N VAL A 44 -9.58 -18.76 8.50
CA VAL A 44 -9.46 -17.90 9.67
C VAL A 44 -8.37 -16.84 9.45
N LYS A 45 -7.23 -17.22 8.87
CA LYS A 45 -6.16 -16.25 8.52
C LYS A 45 -6.66 -15.19 7.54
N GLY A 46 -7.43 -15.59 6.53
CA GLY A 46 -8.00 -14.70 5.53
C GLY A 46 -8.93 -13.65 6.15
N ASP A 47 -9.76 -14.05 7.11
CA ASP A 47 -10.62 -13.15 7.89
C ASP A 47 -9.83 -12.05 8.61
N HIS A 48 -8.81 -12.46 9.37
CA HIS A 48 -8.00 -11.52 10.17
C HIS A 48 -7.15 -10.61 9.27
N TYR A 49 -6.53 -11.17 8.23
CA TYR A 49 -5.74 -10.43 7.25
C TYR A 49 -6.58 -9.37 6.52
N GLY A 50 -7.75 -9.77 6.01
CA GLY A 50 -8.68 -8.87 5.31
C GLY A 50 -9.21 -7.76 6.20
N MET A 51 -9.67 -8.10 7.41
CA MET A 51 -10.18 -7.11 8.37
C MET A 51 -9.10 -6.10 8.74
N PHE A 52 -7.88 -6.57 9.05
CA PHE A 52 -6.75 -5.71 9.37
C PHE A 52 -6.48 -4.71 8.23
N LEU A 53 -6.32 -5.18 6.99
CA LEU A 53 -6.05 -4.29 5.87
C LEU A 53 -7.22 -3.36 5.56
N GLY A 54 -8.46 -3.86 5.65
CA GLY A 54 -9.66 -3.04 5.49
C GLY A 54 -9.65 -1.85 6.45
N LEU A 55 -9.31 -2.08 7.72
CA LEU A 55 -9.18 -1.03 8.73
C LEU A 55 -8.02 -0.06 8.43
N VAL A 56 -6.86 -0.57 8.03
CA VAL A 56 -5.69 0.26 7.66
C VAL A 56 -6.02 1.29 6.59
N TYR A 57 -6.88 0.95 5.62
CA TYR A 57 -7.27 1.84 4.54
C TYR A 57 -8.58 2.61 4.81
N PHE A 58 -9.43 2.15 5.72
CA PHE A 58 -10.65 2.84 6.12
C PHE A 58 -10.41 3.95 7.15
N ILE A 59 -9.62 3.69 8.19
CA ILE A 59 -9.32 4.64 9.27
C ILE A 59 -8.68 5.97 8.80
N PRO A 60 -7.85 6.02 7.74
CA PRO A 60 -7.42 7.26 7.10
C PRO A 60 -8.51 8.32 6.91
N LEU A 61 -9.74 7.90 6.60
CA LEU A 61 -10.89 8.81 6.44
C LEU A 61 -11.21 9.57 7.74
N LEU A 62 -11.05 8.91 8.88
CA LEU A 62 -11.17 9.51 10.21
C LEU A 62 -9.91 10.27 10.61
N GLY A 63 -8.73 9.73 10.26
CA GLY A 63 -7.43 10.31 10.60
C GLY A 63 -7.24 11.75 10.11
N GLY A 64 -7.69 12.06 8.89
CA GLY A 64 -7.67 13.42 8.37
C GLY A 64 -8.53 14.38 9.19
N TYR A 65 -9.72 13.95 9.61
CA TYR A 65 -10.61 14.76 10.46
C TYR A 65 -9.97 15.08 11.82
N LEU A 66 -9.31 14.09 12.44
CA LEU A 66 -8.64 14.26 13.74
C LEU A 66 -7.53 15.32 13.66
N GLY A 67 -6.69 15.27 12.61
CA GLY A 67 -5.61 16.23 12.43
C GLY A 67 -6.11 17.63 12.09
N ASP A 68 -7.08 17.73 11.18
CA ASP A 68 -7.55 19.03 10.69
C ASP A 68 -8.38 19.79 11.74
N LYS A 69 -9.18 19.09 12.55
CA LYS A 69 -10.16 19.74 13.45
C LYS A 69 -9.88 19.62 14.94
N LEU A 70 -9.23 18.55 15.40
CA LEU A 70 -9.09 18.29 16.83
C LEU A 70 -7.67 18.55 17.33
N PHE A 71 -6.69 17.81 16.83
CA PHE A 71 -5.38 17.72 17.48
C PHE A 71 -4.23 18.46 16.77
N GLY A 72 -4.39 18.80 15.49
CA GLY A 72 -3.28 19.22 14.64
C GLY A 72 -2.55 18.02 14.03
N GLN A 73 -1.88 18.21 12.89
CA GLN A 73 -1.26 17.11 12.16
C GLN A 73 -0.07 16.54 12.92
N ILE A 74 0.78 17.36 13.55
CA ILE A 74 1.94 16.87 14.33
C ILE A 74 1.50 15.97 15.49
N ASN A 75 0.53 16.41 16.29
CA ASN A 75 0.08 15.62 17.45
C ASN A 75 -0.63 14.33 17.00
N THR A 76 -1.34 14.37 15.87
CA THR A 76 -1.98 13.17 15.32
C THR A 76 -0.96 12.16 14.80
N VAL A 77 0.13 12.61 14.18
CA VAL A 77 1.26 11.74 13.79
C VAL A 77 1.95 11.11 15.00
N ILE A 78 2.17 11.88 16.07
CA ILE A 78 2.74 11.36 17.33
C ILE A 78 1.81 10.32 17.96
N ALA A 79 0.50 10.61 18.04
CA ALA A 79 -0.47 9.66 18.57
C ALA A 79 -0.50 8.37 17.75
N GLY A 80 -0.52 8.47 16.42
CA GLY A 80 -0.48 7.30 15.53
C GLY A 80 0.79 6.46 15.73
N SER A 81 1.93 7.13 15.89
CA SER A 81 3.23 6.50 16.19
C SER A 81 3.21 5.72 17.50
N VAL A 82 2.60 6.28 18.55
CA VAL A 82 2.46 5.63 19.86
C VAL A 82 1.52 4.43 19.79
N PHE A 83 0.39 4.55 19.10
CA PHE A 83 -0.52 3.42 18.89
C PHE A 83 0.15 2.26 18.14
N MET A 84 0.88 2.54 17.05
CA MET A 84 1.63 1.50 16.33
C MET A 84 2.71 0.86 17.21
N LEU A 85 3.44 1.65 18.00
CA LEU A 85 4.46 1.13 18.91
C LEU A 85 3.87 0.10 19.89
N PHE A 86 2.80 0.48 20.60
CA PHE A 86 2.13 -0.45 21.51
C PHE A 86 1.43 -1.60 20.78
N GLY A 87 0.98 -1.38 19.55
CA GLY A 87 0.46 -2.43 18.68
C GLY A 87 1.51 -3.50 18.38
N TYR A 88 2.72 -3.11 17.96
CA TYR A 88 3.81 -4.04 17.70
C TYR A 88 4.28 -4.76 18.97
N ILE A 89 4.37 -4.06 20.11
CA ILE A 89 4.68 -4.70 21.41
C ILE A 89 3.61 -5.73 21.77
N SER A 90 2.33 -5.39 21.60
CA SER A 90 1.21 -6.32 21.85
C SER A 90 1.30 -7.55 20.93
N LEU A 91 1.58 -7.38 19.64
CA LEU A 91 1.80 -8.51 18.73
C LEU A 91 2.99 -9.38 19.18
N ALA A 92 4.09 -8.77 19.62
CA ALA A 92 5.27 -9.48 20.10
C ALA A 92 5.02 -10.29 21.39
N LEU A 93 4.06 -9.86 22.22
CA LEU A 93 3.64 -10.56 23.44
C LEU A 93 2.52 -11.58 23.20
N SER A 94 1.97 -11.64 21.98
CA SER A 94 0.90 -12.58 21.68
C SER A 94 1.41 -14.02 21.57
N SER A 95 0.51 -14.96 21.80
CA SER A 95 0.73 -16.41 21.66
C SER A 95 -0.63 -17.11 21.55
N ALA A 96 -0.63 -18.42 21.31
CA ALA A 96 -1.86 -19.23 21.27
C ALA A 96 -2.69 -19.12 22.58
N GLU A 97 -2.03 -18.93 23.72
CA GLU A 97 -2.69 -18.73 25.03
C GLU A 97 -3.13 -17.28 25.26
N GLN A 98 -2.50 -16.32 24.58
CA GLN A 98 -2.66 -14.89 24.81
C GLN A 98 -3.20 -14.17 23.56
N LEU A 99 -4.24 -14.73 22.93
CA LEU A 99 -4.87 -14.19 21.72
C LEU A 99 -5.36 -12.74 21.87
N VAL A 100 -5.69 -12.30 23.08
CA VAL A 100 -6.11 -10.91 23.35
C VAL A 100 -5.04 -9.92 22.88
N PHE A 101 -3.76 -10.21 23.09
CA PHE A 101 -2.67 -9.35 22.65
C PHE A 101 -2.54 -9.30 21.12
N PHE A 102 -2.89 -10.38 20.42
CA PHE A 102 -2.93 -10.39 18.96
C PHE A 102 -3.99 -9.42 18.43
N TYR A 103 -5.22 -9.51 18.96
CA TYR A 103 -6.34 -8.66 18.54
C TYR A 103 -6.11 -7.17 18.88
N ILE A 104 -5.65 -6.89 20.10
CA ILE A 104 -5.28 -5.52 20.50
C ILE A 104 -4.17 -5.01 19.59
N GLY A 105 -3.15 -5.84 19.33
CA GLY A 105 -2.03 -5.51 18.45
C GLY A 105 -2.48 -5.08 17.05
N LEU A 106 -3.28 -5.92 16.38
CA LEU A 106 -3.81 -5.62 15.05
C LEU A 106 -4.64 -4.33 15.02
N PHE A 107 -5.54 -4.14 16.00
CA PHE A 107 -6.35 -2.93 16.08
C PHE A 107 -5.50 -1.67 16.28
N LEU A 108 -4.55 -1.72 17.21
CA LEU A 108 -3.67 -0.58 17.51
C LEU A 108 -2.77 -0.22 16.33
N VAL A 109 -2.21 -1.21 15.63
CA VAL A 109 -1.44 -0.97 14.40
C VAL A 109 -2.33 -0.37 13.32
N ALA A 110 -3.49 -0.96 13.03
CA ALA A 110 -4.39 -0.46 12.00
C ALA A 110 -4.86 0.98 12.28
N PHE A 111 -5.26 1.25 13.52
CA PHE A 111 -5.69 2.59 13.94
C PHE A 111 -4.55 3.59 13.89
N GLY A 112 -3.39 3.23 14.43
CA GLY A 112 -2.20 4.07 14.45
C GLY A 112 -1.72 4.42 13.04
N THR A 113 -1.62 3.45 12.14
CA THR A 113 -1.27 3.67 10.73
C THR A 113 -2.27 4.58 10.04
N GLY A 114 -3.57 4.36 10.27
CA GLY A 114 -4.63 5.14 9.63
C GLY A 114 -4.56 6.63 9.97
N ILE A 115 -4.35 6.97 11.24
CA ILE A 115 -4.23 8.38 11.66
C ILE A 115 -2.85 8.97 11.36
N PHE A 116 -1.78 8.15 11.34
CA PHE A 116 -0.44 8.60 10.98
C PHE A 116 -0.34 9.02 9.51
N LYS A 117 -0.74 8.13 8.60
CA LYS A 117 -0.45 8.24 7.15
C LYS A 117 -1.00 9.51 6.50
N VAL A 118 -2.26 9.83 6.79
CA VAL A 118 -2.93 11.00 6.19
C VAL A 118 -2.29 12.30 6.67
N ASN A 119 -2.01 12.39 7.96
CA ASN A 119 -1.44 13.60 8.56
C ASN A 119 0.01 13.83 8.15
N MET A 120 0.78 12.75 7.98
CA MET A 120 2.14 12.82 7.45
C MET A 120 2.17 13.41 6.02
N ALA A 121 1.28 12.93 5.14
CA ALA A 121 1.17 13.45 3.78
C ALA A 121 0.74 14.93 3.73
N VAL A 122 -0.16 15.36 4.64
CA VAL A 122 -0.56 16.77 4.77
C VAL A 122 0.62 17.63 5.21
N LEU A 123 1.41 17.19 6.19
CA LEU A 123 2.61 17.92 6.63
C LEU A 123 3.62 18.07 5.50
N VAL A 124 3.88 17.01 4.71
CA VAL A 124 4.74 17.09 3.53
C VAL A 124 4.20 18.12 2.54
N GLY A 125 2.90 18.08 2.23
CA GLY A 125 2.28 19.08 1.34
C GLY A 125 2.44 20.52 1.85
N ASN A 126 2.28 20.72 3.16
CA ASN A 126 2.37 22.04 3.79
C ASN A 126 3.81 22.58 3.85
N LEU A 127 4.84 21.72 3.90
CA LEU A 127 6.25 22.15 3.86
C LEU A 127 6.63 22.91 2.58
N TYR A 128 5.88 22.69 1.48
CA TYR A 128 6.17 23.30 0.18
C TYR A 128 5.24 24.45 -0.19
N LYS A 129 4.47 25.02 0.76
CA LYS A 129 3.59 26.17 0.49
C LYS A 129 4.32 27.36 -0.15
N GLU A 130 5.53 27.65 0.31
CA GLU A 130 6.37 28.74 -0.22
C GLU A 130 7.30 28.29 -1.36
N LYS A 131 7.39 26.99 -1.63
CA LYS A 131 8.27 26.37 -2.63
C LYS A 131 7.49 25.40 -3.53
N VAL A 132 6.39 25.87 -4.09
CA VAL A 132 5.42 25.06 -4.84
C VAL A 132 6.09 24.29 -5.98
N HIS A 133 7.06 24.90 -6.67
CA HIS A 133 7.80 24.27 -7.78
C HIS A 133 8.64 23.05 -7.38
N LEU A 134 8.97 22.86 -6.09
CA LEU A 134 9.70 21.69 -5.59
C LEU A 134 8.80 20.62 -4.97
N LYS A 135 7.48 20.88 -4.90
CA LYS A 135 6.53 20.02 -4.18
C LYS A 135 6.54 18.59 -4.69
N ASP A 136 6.46 18.39 -6.01
CA ASP A 136 6.39 17.05 -6.61
C ASP A 136 7.68 16.26 -6.38
N ALA A 137 8.85 16.91 -6.54
CA ALA A 137 10.14 16.33 -6.20
C ALA A 137 10.24 15.99 -4.70
N GLY A 138 9.64 16.82 -3.84
CA GLY A 138 9.52 16.57 -2.41
C GLY A 138 8.69 15.32 -2.07
N PHE A 139 7.54 15.15 -2.71
CA PHE A 139 6.74 13.93 -2.58
C PHE A 139 7.51 12.70 -3.08
N ASN A 140 8.26 12.81 -4.18
CA ASN A 140 9.11 11.71 -4.64
C ASN A 140 10.16 11.31 -3.59
N ILE A 141 10.79 12.28 -2.92
CA ILE A 141 11.70 11.99 -1.79
C ILE A 141 10.96 11.24 -0.69
N PHE A 142 9.82 11.76 -0.24
CA PHE A 142 8.99 11.10 0.78
C PHE A 142 8.62 9.66 0.40
N TYR A 143 8.17 9.43 -0.84
CA TYR A 143 7.83 8.10 -1.36
C TYR A 143 9.04 7.16 -1.51
N MET A 144 10.25 7.68 -1.76
CA MET A 144 11.45 6.85 -1.69
C MET A 144 11.64 6.29 -0.27
N GLY A 145 11.35 7.06 0.77
CA GLY A 145 11.41 6.59 2.16
C GLY A 145 10.49 5.39 2.40
N VAL A 146 9.28 5.45 1.84
CA VAL A 146 8.31 4.33 1.90
C VAL A 146 8.88 3.06 1.31
N ASN A 147 9.39 3.14 0.07
CA ASN A 147 9.90 1.97 -0.64
C ASN A 147 11.20 1.44 -0.02
N VAL A 148 12.07 2.30 0.50
CA VAL A 148 13.29 1.88 1.21
C VAL A 148 12.92 1.12 2.49
N GLY A 149 12.00 1.63 3.30
CA GLY A 149 11.51 0.94 4.49
C GLY A 149 10.88 -0.42 4.15
N ALA A 150 10.02 -0.45 3.12
CA ALA A 150 9.38 -1.66 2.62
C ALA A 150 10.36 -2.70 2.06
N THR A 151 11.47 -2.25 1.49
CA THR A 151 12.53 -3.11 0.97
C THR A 151 13.35 -3.72 2.11
N ILE A 152 13.75 -2.94 3.10
CA ILE A 152 14.62 -3.43 4.18
C ILE A 152 13.85 -4.36 5.14
N ALA A 153 12.56 -4.11 5.32
CA ALA A 153 11.73 -4.82 6.29
C ALA A 153 11.69 -6.36 6.12
N PRO A 154 11.32 -6.93 4.95
CA PRO A 154 11.30 -8.37 4.75
C PRO A 154 12.68 -9.04 4.92
N LEU A 155 13.76 -8.33 4.56
CA LEU A 155 15.13 -8.81 4.77
C LEU A 155 15.49 -8.88 6.25
N ALA A 156 15.07 -7.88 7.04
CA ALA A 156 15.24 -7.91 8.49
C ALA A 156 14.42 -9.06 9.12
N ALA A 157 13.18 -9.26 8.69
CA ALA A 157 12.37 -10.40 9.13
C ALA A 157 13.03 -11.75 8.80
N THR A 158 13.58 -11.88 7.58
CA THR A 158 14.33 -13.07 7.14
C THR A 158 15.55 -13.34 8.04
N LEU A 159 16.34 -12.30 8.32
CA LEU A 159 17.52 -12.42 9.18
C LEU A 159 17.12 -12.83 10.61
N LEU A 160 16.07 -12.24 11.17
CA LEU A 160 15.59 -12.59 12.51
C LEU A 160 15.00 -14.00 12.56
N GLY A 161 14.25 -14.39 11.53
CA GLY A 161 13.73 -15.75 11.38
C GLY A 161 14.85 -16.79 11.27
N TYR A 162 15.93 -16.48 10.54
CA TYR A 162 17.12 -17.33 10.46
C TYR A 162 17.86 -17.44 11.79
N LEU A 163 18.05 -16.32 12.51
CA LEU A 163 18.85 -16.30 13.74
C LEU A 163 18.12 -16.88 14.96
N PHE A 164 16.81 -16.70 15.04
CA PHE A 164 16.05 -16.99 16.26
C PHE A 164 14.87 -17.94 16.07
N ASN A 165 14.42 -18.16 14.83
CA ASN A 165 13.29 -19.02 14.50
C ASN A 165 12.01 -18.70 15.28
N ASP A 166 11.77 -17.42 15.58
CA ASP A 166 10.58 -16.91 16.28
C ASP A 166 10.11 -15.59 15.63
N TYR A 167 8.91 -15.61 15.05
CA TYR A 167 8.32 -14.44 14.40
C TYR A 167 8.03 -13.28 15.37
N ARG A 168 7.87 -13.54 16.67
CA ARG A 168 7.62 -12.48 17.67
C ARG A 168 8.79 -11.51 17.79
N ILE A 169 10.00 -11.97 17.50
CA ILE A 169 11.20 -11.11 17.48
C ILE A 169 11.14 -10.11 16.32
N SER A 170 10.50 -10.46 15.22
CA SER A 170 10.25 -9.52 14.13
C SER A 170 9.25 -8.42 14.56
N PHE A 171 8.24 -8.74 15.37
CA PHE A 171 7.38 -7.70 15.95
C PHE A 171 8.13 -6.77 16.92
N TRP A 172 9.08 -7.29 17.70
CA TRP A 172 9.99 -6.45 18.50
C TRP A 172 10.86 -5.53 17.62
N ALA A 173 11.39 -6.04 16.50
CA ALA A 173 12.14 -5.22 15.55
C ALA A 173 11.25 -4.12 14.93
N ALA A 174 9.99 -4.43 14.62
CA ALA A 174 9.02 -3.43 14.16
C ALA A 174 8.77 -2.34 15.23
N ALA A 175 8.65 -2.73 16.51
CA ALA A 175 8.53 -1.79 17.63
C ALA A 175 9.77 -0.89 17.75
N VAL A 176 10.98 -1.44 17.63
CA VAL A 176 12.23 -0.66 17.63
C VAL A 176 12.25 0.34 16.47
N GLY A 177 11.86 -0.08 15.26
CA GLY A 177 11.73 0.82 14.12
C GLY A 177 10.76 1.98 14.42
N MET A 178 9.63 1.70 15.03
CA MET A 178 8.64 2.71 15.42
C MET A 178 9.19 3.69 16.47
N VAL A 179 10.00 3.22 17.44
CA VAL A 179 10.71 4.10 18.39
C VAL A 179 11.64 5.04 17.65
N ILE A 180 12.43 4.55 16.68
CA ILE A 180 13.34 5.38 15.90
C ILE A 180 12.58 6.42 15.08
N ALA A 181 11.46 6.04 14.46
CA ALA A 181 10.58 6.97 13.76
C ALA A 181 10.05 8.07 14.69
N LEU A 182 9.55 7.71 15.88
CA LEU A 182 9.03 8.66 16.87
C LEU A 182 10.11 9.62 17.39
N LEU A 183 11.30 9.10 17.71
CA LEU A 183 12.44 9.92 18.14
C LEU A 183 12.87 10.89 17.03
N THR A 184 12.99 10.41 15.79
CA THR A 184 13.35 11.24 14.64
C THR A 184 12.33 12.36 14.44
N PHE A 185 11.04 12.05 14.53
CA PHE A 185 9.97 13.02 14.35
C PHE A 185 9.99 14.10 15.45
N ASN A 186 10.14 13.68 16.71
CA ASN A 186 10.17 14.59 17.85
C ASN A 186 11.42 15.47 17.85
N MET A 187 12.60 14.92 17.58
CA MET A 187 13.85 15.70 17.46
C MET A 187 13.80 16.67 16.27
N GLY A 188 13.11 16.28 15.20
CA GLY A 188 12.91 17.09 14.00
C GLY A 188 11.75 18.09 14.09
N LYS A 189 10.98 18.10 15.18
CA LYS A 189 9.72 18.85 15.32
C LYS A 189 9.86 20.34 15.00
N SER A 190 10.93 20.97 15.46
CA SER A 190 11.20 22.40 15.19
C SER A 190 11.30 22.72 13.70
N LYS A 191 11.74 21.77 12.86
CA LYS A 191 11.91 21.93 11.40
C LYS A 191 10.60 21.74 10.62
N ILE A 192 9.56 21.24 11.27
CA ILE A 192 8.27 20.89 10.63
C ILE A 192 7.10 21.67 11.23
N MET A 193 7.31 22.40 12.32
CA MET A 193 6.27 23.16 13.02
C MET A 193 5.59 24.21 12.14
N SER A 194 6.32 24.80 11.18
CA SER A 194 5.73 25.73 10.20
C SER A 194 4.75 25.07 9.23
N ALA A 195 4.78 23.74 9.11
CA ALA A 195 3.87 22.98 8.27
C ALA A 195 2.58 22.56 9.01
N ASP A 196 2.54 22.67 10.33
CA ASP A 196 1.40 22.30 11.19
C ASP A 196 0.41 23.46 11.31
N VAL A 197 -0.02 23.98 10.16
CA VAL A 197 -0.95 25.09 10.08
C VAL A 197 -2.37 24.54 10.10
N LYS A 198 -3.14 24.82 11.16
CA LYS A 198 -4.59 24.64 11.14
C LYS A 198 -5.14 25.40 9.93
N GLN A 199 -5.67 24.68 8.93
CA GLN A 199 -6.32 25.32 7.80
C GLN A 199 -7.47 26.17 8.34
N SER A 200 -7.29 27.49 8.34
CA SER A 200 -8.38 28.40 8.59
C SER A 200 -9.33 28.31 7.40
N ARG A 201 -10.63 28.06 7.68
CA ARG A 201 -11.73 28.13 6.70
C ARG A 201 -11.72 29.39 5.82
N LYS A 202 -10.98 30.44 6.19
CA LYS A 202 -10.81 31.66 5.38
C LYS A 202 -10.04 31.41 4.07
N THR A 203 -9.04 30.53 4.04
CA THR A 203 -8.23 30.30 2.82
C THR A 203 -8.97 29.49 1.75
N GLU A 204 -9.98 28.71 2.15
CA GLU A 204 -10.87 27.97 1.24
C GLU A 204 -11.74 28.91 0.37
N LYS A 205 -11.99 30.14 0.84
CA LYS A 205 -12.83 31.13 0.15
C LYS A 205 -12.10 31.91 -0.96
N GLU A 206 -10.77 31.94 -0.96
CA GLU A 206 -9.97 32.70 -1.94
C GLU A 206 -9.52 31.87 -3.15
N ILE A 207 -9.73 30.56 -3.13
CA ILE A 207 -9.61 29.77 -4.36
C ILE A 207 -10.79 30.19 -5.23
N VAL A 208 -10.51 30.88 -6.33
CA VAL A 208 -11.47 31.14 -7.41
C VAL A 208 -12.00 29.79 -7.86
N HIS A 209 -13.09 29.35 -7.25
CA HIS A 209 -13.77 28.13 -7.62
C HIS A 209 -14.39 28.39 -8.97
N ILE A 210 -13.72 27.93 -10.02
CA ILE A 210 -14.34 27.79 -11.33
C ILE A 210 -15.61 26.98 -11.11
N GLU A 211 -16.76 27.62 -11.29
CA GLU A 211 -18.04 26.99 -11.03
C GLU A 211 -18.32 26.03 -12.18
N ILE A 212 -17.92 24.77 -12.00
CA ILE A 212 -18.12 23.71 -12.97
C ILE A 212 -19.63 23.47 -13.11
N GLY A 213 -20.12 23.40 -14.35
CA GLY A 213 -21.53 23.13 -14.62
C GLY A 213 -22.01 21.82 -13.98
N LYS A 214 -23.28 21.76 -13.58
CA LYS A 214 -23.89 20.58 -12.92
C LYS A 214 -23.68 19.29 -13.73
N THR A 215 -23.84 19.36 -15.05
CA THR A 215 -23.66 18.22 -15.97
C THR A 215 -22.22 17.71 -16.01
N GLU A 216 -21.24 18.60 -16.07
CA GLU A 216 -19.83 18.21 -16.05
C GLU A 216 -19.44 17.61 -14.70
N THR A 217 -19.92 18.20 -13.60
CA THR A 217 -19.73 17.66 -12.25
C THR A 217 -20.25 16.23 -12.16
N ALA A 218 -21.46 15.96 -12.64
CA ALA A 218 -22.02 14.60 -12.67
C ALA A 218 -21.16 13.63 -13.50
N GLN A 219 -20.64 14.05 -14.65
CA GLN A 219 -19.79 13.21 -15.51
C GLN A 219 -18.42 12.90 -14.87
N ARG A 220 -17.82 13.87 -14.15
CA ARG A 220 -16.60 13.67 -13.36
C ARG A 220 -16.84 12.66 -12.23
N MET A 221 -17.94 12.80 -11.51
CA MET A 221 -18.34 11.87 -10.44
C MET A 221 -18.55 10.44 -10.97
N VAL A 222 -19.20 10.28 -12.13
CA VAL A 222 -19.36 8.97 -12.78
C VAL A 222 -18.00 8.37 -13.16
N SER A 223 -17.08 9.17 -13.69
CA SER A 223 -15.74 8.70 -14.08
C SER A 223 -14.94 8.22 -12.85
N LEU A 224 -15.04 8.96 -11.74
CA LEU A 224 -14.41 8.58 -10.47
C LEU A 224 -15.03 7.32 -9.87
N ALA A 225 -16.35 7.20 -9.88
CA ALA A 225 -17.05 6.00 -9.41
C ALA A 225 -16.64 4.75 -10.22
N MET A 226 -16.51 4.88 -11.55
CA MET A 226 -16.00 3.80 -12.40
C MET A 226 -14.56 3.41 -12.02
N LEU A 227 -13.69 4.41 -11.85
CA LEU A 227 -12.32 4.15 -11.42
C LEU A 227 -12.29 3.41 -10.07
N PHE A 228 -13.07 3.85 -9.09
CA PHE A 228 -13.14 3.22 -7.77
C PHE A 228 -13.58 1.75 -7.84
N ILE A 229 -14.59 1.45 -8.65
CA ILE A 229 -15.04 0.06 -8.88
C ILE A 229 -13.92 -0.77 -9.52
N ILE A 230 -13.25 -0.24 -10.54
CA ILE A 230 -12.15 -0.92 -11.23
C ILE A 230 -11.00 -1.26 -10.27
N VAL A 231 -10.58 -0.31 -9.43
CA VAL A 231 -9.43 -0.52 -8.55
C VAL A 231 -9.72 -1.40 -7.34
N ILE A 232 -10.99 -1.58 -6.94
CA ILE A 232 -11.35 -2.57 -5.90
C ILE A 232 -10.83 -3.96 -6.28
N PHE A 233 -11.05 -4.38 -7.53
CA PHE A 233 -10.62 -5.69 -8.01
C PHE A 233 -9.09 -5.80 -8.14
N PHE A 234 -8.42 -4.70 -8.49
CA PHE A 234 -6.96 -4.65 -8.47
C PHE A 234 -6.43 -4.89 -7.07
N TRP A 235 -6.90 -4.12 -6.08
CA TRP A 235 -6.43 -4.24 -4.70
C TRP A 235 -6.77 -5.61 -4.10
N MET A 236 -7.94 -6.17 -4.44
CA MET A 236 -8.33 -7.53 -4.05
C MET A 236 -7.33 -8.59 -4.50
N ALA A 237 -6.78 -8.48 -5.72
CA ALA A 237 -5.75 -9.39 -6.20
C ALA A 237 -4.35 -9.00 -5.69
N PHE A 238 -4.05 -7.71 -5.61
CA PHE A 238 -2.73 -7.21 -5.21
C PHE A 238 -2.38 -7.61 -3.77
N TYR A 239 -3.32 -7.54 -2.84
CA TYR A 239 -3.06 -7.91 -1.45
C TYR A 239 -2.91 -9.43 -1.24
N GLN A 240 -3.11 -10.26 -2.27
CA GLN A 240 -2.68 -11.66 -2.24
C GLN A 240 -1.16 -11.80 -2.11
N ASN A 241 -0.39 -10.74 -2.39
CA ASN A 241 1.05 -10.68 -2.15
C ASN A 241 1.44 -10.97 -0.70
N GLY A 242 0.59 -10.61 0.27
CA GLY A 242 0.84 -10.90 1.68
C GLY A 242 0.05 -12.10 2.21
N PHE A 243 -0.72 -12.78 1.36
CA PHE A 243 -1.55 -13.92 1.72
C PHE A 243 -1.23 -15.15 0.86
N ALA A 244 -1.85 -15.30 -0.32
CA ALA A 244 -1.67 -16.48 -1.16
C ALA A 244 -0.22 -16.66 -1.65
N LEU A 245 0.46 -15.59 -2.07
CA LEU A 245 1.87 -15.71 -2.50
C LEU A 245 2.79 -16.04 -1.32
N THR A 246 2.51 -15.54 -0.12
CA THR A 246 3.23 -15.87 1.10
C THR A 246 3.05 -17.34 1.48
N LEU A 247 1.81 -17.86 1.43
CA LEU A 247 1.53 -19.27 1.71
C LEU A 247 2.13 -20.20 0.64
N PHE A 248 2.09 -19.80 -0.64
CA PHE A 248 2.76 -20.52 -1.71
C PHE A 248 4.29 -20.57 -1.50
N ALA A 249 4.88 -19.49 -0.98
CA ALA A 249 6.30 -19.45 -0.65
C ALA A 249 6.66 -20.40 0.50
N GLU A 250 5.78 -20.55 1.49
CA GLU A 250 5.98 -21.41 2.67
C GLU A 250 5.74 -22.91 2.40
N ARG A 251 4.71 -23.22 1.59
CA ARG A 251 4.22 -24.59 1.45
C ARG A 251 4.61 -25.25 0.14
N SER A 252 4.83 -24.45 -0.90
CA SER A 252 5.06 -24.98 -2.25
C SER A 252 6.47 -24.72 -2.78
N THR A 253 7.21 -23.75 -2.24
CA THR A 253 8.49 -23.29 -2.81
C THR A 253 9.70 -23.79 -2.01
N LYS A 254 10.81 -24.09 -2.69
CA LYS A 254 12.07 -24.45 -2.02
C LYS A 254 12.55 -23.30 -1.12
N ILE A 255 12.73 -23.59 0.16
CA ILE A 255 13.21 -22.65 1.17
C ILE A 255 14.73 -22.71 1.27
N TYR A 256 15.37 -21.54 1.28
CA TYR A 256 16.80 -21.37 1.52
C TYR A 256 17.03 -20.39 2.67
N ASP A 257 18.20 -20.43 3.30
CA ASP A 257 18.52 -19.60 4.48
C ASP A 257 18.26 -18.09 4.26
N LEU A 258 18.62 -17.59 3.08
CA LEU A 258 18.45 -16.17 2.69
C LEU A 258 17.23 -15.93 1.79
N LEU A 259 16.47 -16.97 1.49
CA LEU A 259 15.27 -16.89 0.65
C LEU A 259 14.15 -17.70 1.29
N ARG A 260 13.66 -17.14 2.40
CA ARG A 260 12.54 -17.64 3.21
C ARG A 260 11.22 -17.06 2.69
N PRO A 261 10.06 -17.58 3.13
CA PRO A 261 8.76 -17.12 2.62
C PRO A 261 8.55 -15.61 2.79
N GLU A 262 8.89 -15.08 3.96
CA GLU A 262 8.82 -13.65 4.26
C GLU A 262 9.72 -12.81 3.33
N THR A 263 10.85 -13.37 2.86
CA THR A 263 11.79 -12.68 1.98
C THR A 263 11.13 -12.24 0.67
N TYR A 264 10.19 -13.00 0.12
CA TYR A 264 9.66 -12.71 -1.21
C TYR A 264 8.94 -11.35 -1.30
N GLN A 265 8.41 -10.84 -0.19
CA GLN A 265 7.82 -9.50 -0.15
C GLN A 265 8.83 -8.37 -0.39
N PHE A 266 10.15 -8.62 -0.27
CA PHE A 266 11.23 -7.69 -0.66
C PHE A 266 11.16 -7.31 -2.14
N PHE A 267 10.84 -8.27 -3.01
CA PHE A 267 10.98 -8.09 -4.45
C PHE A 267 10.06 -7.00 -4.99
N ASN A 268 8.86 -6.85 -4.43
CA ASN A 268 7.93 -5.81 -4.87
C ASN A 268 8.49 -4.38 -4.72
N PRO A 269 8.80 -3.88 -3.50
CA PRO A 269 9.35 -2.54 -3.31
C PRO A 269 10.75 -2.39 -3.90
N PHE A 270 11.57 -3.45 -3.92
CA PHE A 270 12.86 -3.42 -4.60
C PHE A 270 12.70 -3.14 -6.10
N PHE A 271 11.81 -3.87 -6.78
CA PHE A 271 11.51 -3.64 -8.19
C PHE A 271 10.86 -2.26 -8.42
N ILE A 272 10.08 -1.72 -7.48
CA ILE A 272 9.57 -0.34 -7.59
C ILE A 272 10.75 0.64 -7.68
N LEU A 273 11.72 0.52 -6.78
CA LEU A 273 12.90 1.40 -6.75
C LEU A 273 13.73 1.31 -8.05
N VAL A 274 13.89 0.11 -8.60
CA VAL A 274 14.69 -0.13 -9.81
C VAL A 274 13.95 0.24 -11.09
N LEU A 275 12.67 -0.12 -11.21
CA LEU A 275 11.90 -0.01 -12.45
C LEU A 275 11.21 1.33 -12.63
N THR A 276 10.89 2.05 -11.55
CA THR A 276 10.21 3.36 -11.66
C THR A 276 11.01 4.35 -12.51
N PRO A 277 12.33 4.56 -12.31
CA PRO A 277 13.12 5.44 -13.18
C PRO A 277 13.11 5.01 -14.65
N VAL A 278 13.14 3.69 -14.90
CA VAL A 278 13.14 3.12 -16.26
C VAL A 278 11.80 3.39 -16.95
N LEU A 279 10.68 3.11 -16.29
CA LEU A 279 9.33 3.33 -16.82
C LEU A 279 9.04 4.82 -17.03
N LEU A 280 9.44 5.69 -16.10
CA LEU A 280 9.32 7.13 -16.28
C LEU A 280 10.18 7.63 -17.45
N GLY A 281 11.39 7.10 -17.63
CA GLY A 281 12.23 7.38 -18.79
C GLY A 281 11.57 6.98 -20.11
N LEU A 282 10.91 5.80 -20.13
CA LEU A 282 10.13 5.33 -21.27
C LEU A 282 8.95 6.26 -21.58
N PHE A 283 8.14 6.62 -20.58
CA PHE A 283 7.01 7.52 -20.77
C PHE A 283 7.44 8.91 -21.23
N ASN A 284 8.52 9.46 -20.67
CA ASN A 284 9.08 10.73 -21.14
C ASN A 284 9.52 10.67 -22.61
N LYS A 285 10.11 9.54 -23.05
CA LYS A 285 10.47 9.33 -24.46
C LYS A 285 9.24 9.23 -25.37
N LEU A 286 8.15 8.61 -24.90
CA LEU A 286 6.88 8.53 -25.63
C LEU A 286 6.16 9.88 -25.66
N ASN A 287 6.21 10.64 -24.58
CA ASN A 287 5.63 11.98 -24.48
C ASN A 287 6.28 12.95 -25.46
N LYS A 288 7.62 12.94 -25.56
CA LYS A 288 8.36 13.70 -26.59
C LYS A 288 7.94 13.38 -28.02
N LYS A 289 7.33 12.22 -28.26
CA LYS A 289 6.79 11.79 -29.56
C LYS A 289 5.27 11.98 -29.68
N GLY A 290 4.60 12.56 -28.68
CA GLY A 290 3.14 12.68 -28.63
C GLY A 290 2.39 11.34 -28.54
N LYS A 291 3.08 10.27 -28.11
CA LYS A 291 2.56 8.89 -28.05
C LYS A 291 2.46 8.34 -26.62
N GLU A 292 2.47 9.22 -25.61
CA GLU A 292 2.29 8.77 -24.24
C GLU A 292 0.86 8.21 -24.05
N PRO A 293 0.71 6.98 -23.51
CA PRO A 293 -0.61 6.44 -23.20
C PRO A 293 -1.35 7.32 -22.19
N SER A 294 -2.67 7.49 -22.36
CA SER A 294 -3.47 8.21 -21.37
C SER A 294 -3.48 7.50 -20.02
N THR A 295 -3.76 8.23 -18.94
CA THR A 295 -3.83 7.65 -17.59
C THR A 295 -4.78 6.44 -17.49
N PRO A 296 -6.02 6.49 -18.02
CA PRO A 296 -6.90 5.32 -18.07
C PRO A 296 -6.34 4.14 -18.87
N LEU A 297 -5.61 4.41 -19.96
CA LEU A 297 -4.97 3.37 -20.76
C LEU A 297 -3.82 2.70 -19.99
N LYS A 298 -3.01 3.48 -19.25
CA LYS A 298 -1.99 2.93 -18.34
C LYS A 298 -2.61 2.03 -17.27
N ILE A 299 -3.73 2.46 -16.67
CA ILE A 299 -4.47 1.65 -15.69
C ILE A 299 -4.95 0.34 -16.32
N PHE A 300 -5.54 0.37 -17.51
CA PHE A 300 -5.96 -0.83 -18.24
C PHE A 300 -4.78 -1.79 -18.52
N ILE A 301 -3.65 -1.26 -18.99
CA ILE A 301 -2.43 -2.06 -19.22
C ILE A 301 -1.97 -2.68 -17.90
N GLY A 302 -1.96 -1.91 -16.82
CA GLY A 302 -1.62 -2.41 -15.48
C GLY A 302 -2.51 -3.57 -15.03
N MET A 303 -3.84 -3.47 -15.25
CA MET A 303 -4.79 -4.54 -14.89
C MET A 303 -4.49 -5.83 -15.67
N THR A 304 -4.16 -5.68 -16.95
CA THR A 304 -3.82 -6.81 -17.82
C THR A 304 -2.52 -7.47 -17.37
N ILE A 305 -1.49 -6.67 -17.05
CA ILE A 305 -0.22 -7.15 -16.53
C ILE A 305 -0.41 -7.85 -15.18
N MET A 306 -1.25 -7.31 -14.30
CA MET A 306 -1.61 -7.99 -13.06
C MET A 306 -2.24 -9.36 -13.33
N GLY A 307 -3.15 -9.46 -14.30
CA GLY A 307 -3.72 -10.75 -14.73
C GLY A 307 -2.66 -11.74 -15.20
N ILE A 308 -1.68 -11.27 -15.98
CA ILE A 308 -0.54 -12.10 -16.44
C ILE A 308 0.26 -12.64 -15.25
N SER A 309 0.47 -11.86 -14.18
CA SER A 309 1.17 -12.34 -12.99
C SER A 309 0.44 -13.52 -12.31
N MET A 310 -0.89 -13.49 -12.29
CA MET A 310 -1.69 -14.59 -11.75
C MET A 310 -1.62 -15.82 -12.66
N VAL A 311 -1.57 -15.64 -13.98
CA VAL A 311 -1.36 -16.73 -14.95
C VAL A 311 0.00 -17.42 -14.74
N ILE A 312 1.06 -16.68 -14.39
CA ILE A 312 2.35 -17.28 -14.02
C ILE A 312 2.16 -18.24 -12.83
N MET A 313 1.40 -17.83 -11.82
CA MET A 313 1.10 -18.66 -10.67
C MET A 313 0.22 -19.87 -11.01
N VAL A 314 -0.74 -19.74 -11.94
CA VAL A 314 -1.49 -20.90 -12.47
C VAL A 314 -0.53 -21.95 -13.03
N PHE A 315 0.43 -21.54 -13.85
CA PHE A 315 1.43 -22.46 -14.40
C PHE A 315 2.35 -23.04 -13.32
N ALA A 316 2.80 -22.22 -12.35
CA ALA A 316 3.57 -22.71 -11.22
C ALA A 316 2.82 -23.80 -10.44
N SER A 317 1.54 -23.57 -10.15
CA SER A 317 0.68 -24.54 -9.47
C SER A 317 0.50 -25.84 -10.25
N LEU A 318 0.25 -25.76 -11.57
CA LEU A 318 0.12 -26.95 -12.43
C LEU A 318 1.43 -27.75 -12.57
N ASN A 319 2.58 -27.10 -12.44
CA ASN A 319 3.90 -27.75 -12.51
C ASN A 319 4.38 -28.36 -11.17
N GLY A 320 3.47 -28.55 -10.21
CA GLY A 320 3.77 -29.17 -8.92
C GLY A 320 3.44 -28.29 -7.72
N GLY A 321 3.12 -27.00 -7.90
CA GLY A 321 2.75 -26.12 -6.79
C GLY A 321 1.36 -26.38 -6.21
N ASN A 322 0.59 -27.35 -6.71
CA ASN A 322 -0.64 -27.80 -6.07
C ASN A 322 -0.39 -28.81 -4.94
N SER A 323 0.81 -29.44 -4.89
CA SER A 323 1.07 -30.54 -3.95
C SER A 323 1.60 -30.08 -2.59
N ASP A 324 1.87 -28.78 -2.40
CA ASP A 324 2.40 -28.22 -1.16
C ASP A 324 3.57 -29.03 -0.56
N SER A 325 4.52 -29.38 -1.44
CA SER A 325 5.65 -30.24 -1.10
C SER A 325 6.99 -29.50 -1.15
N ASN A 326 7.00 -28.16 -1.13
CA ASN A 326 8.22 -27.33 -1.17
C ASN A 326 9.21 -27.68 -2.30
N ILE A 327 8.69 -28.06 -3.47
CA ILE A 327 9.49 -28.45 -4.65
C ILE A 327 9.66 -27.33 -5.68
N MET A 328 8.85 -26.28 -5.61
CA MET A 328 8.80 -25.26 -6.65
C MET A 328 10.04 -24.37 -6.64
N SER A 329 10.46 -23.97 -7.83
CA SER A 329 11.60 -23.05 -7.99
C SER A 329 11.23 -21.64 -7.52
N PRO A 330 12.11 -20.95 -6.76
CA PRO A 330 11.93 -19.55 -6.39
C PRO A 330 11.65 -18.58 -7.54
N TYR A 331 12.13 -18.90 -8.76
CA TYR A 331 11.95 -18.04 -9.92
C TYR A 331 10.48 -17.82 -10.31
N TRP A 332 9.57 -18.74 -9.96
CA TRP A 332 8.13 -18.55 -10.15
C TRP A 332 7.64 -17.34 -9.36
N LEU A 333 7.95 -17.27 -8.07
CA LEU A 333 7.55 -16.14 -7.24
C LEU A 333 8.29 -14.85 -7.62
N ILE A 334 9.60 -14.91 -7.86
CA ILE A 334 10.39 -13.72 -8.24
C ILE A 334 9.84 -13.09 -9.54
N SER A 335 9.51 -13.91 -10.54
CA SER A 335 8.91 -13.43 -11.78
C SER A 335 7.48 -12.92 -11.58
N THR A 336 6.67 -13.56 -10.74
CA THR A 336 5.35 -13.04 -10.36
C THR A 336 5.46 -11.67 -9.70
N TYR A 337 6.33 -11.48 -8.70
CA TYR A 337 6.55 -10.18 -8.05
C TYR A 337 7.05 -9.12 -9.03
N LEU A 338 7.90 -9.46 -10.00
CA LEU A 338 8.33 -8.54 -11.06
C LEU A 338 7.12 -8.04 -11.87
N VAL A 339 6.24 -8.94 -12.30
CA VAL A 339 5.07 -8.60 -13.12
C VAL A 339 4.02 -7.84 -12.30
N VAL A 340 3.77 -8.25 -11.05
CA VAL A 340 2.91 -7.52 -10.11
C VAL A 340 3.41 -6.08 -9.91
N THR A 341 4.72 -5.89 -9.74
CA THR A 341 5.29 -4.55 -9.58
C THR A 341 5.10 -3.68 -10.83
N LEU A 342 5.28 -4.24 -12.02
CA LEU A 342 5.02 -3.50 -13.26
C LEU A 342 3.56 -3.03 -13.33
N ALA A 343 2.62 -3.88 -12.92
CA ALA A 343 1.21 -3.49 -12.84
C ALA A 343 0.96 -2.38 -11.81
N GLU A 344 1.56 -2.49 -10.63
CA GLU A 344 1.41 -1.52 -9.55
C GLU A 344 1.91 -0.12 -9.94
N ILE A 345 3.08 -0.02 -10.59
CA ILE A 345 3.63 1.26 -11.04
C ILE A 345 2.69 1.95 -12.04
N LEU A 346 1.94 1.19 -12.82
CA LEU A 346 0.98 1.72 -13.80
C LEU A 346 -0.37 2.14 -13.20
N ILE A 347 -0.72 1.61 -12.03
CA ILE A 347 -2.04 1.83 -11.41
C ILE A 347 -1.95 2.77 -10.20
N SER A 348 -1.06 2.51 -9.25
CA SER A 348 -1.05 3.17 -7.94
C SER A 348 -0.80 4.69 -8.02
N PRO A 349 0.33 5.19 -8.59
CA PRO A 349 0.55 6.63 -8.71
C PRO A 349 -0.40 7.30 -9.72
N MET A 350 -0.76 6.57 -10.77
CA MET A 350 -1.62 7.05 -11.85
C MET A 350 -3.07 7.24 -11.40
N GLY A 351 -3.58 6.33 -10.57
CA GLY A 351 -4.93 6.39 -10.01
C GLY A 351 -5.11 7.58 -9.08
N LEU A 352 -4.18 7.80 -8.15
CA LEU A 352 -4.20 8.99 -7.28
C LEU A 352 -4.11 10.30 -8.08
N SER A 353 -3.25 10.35 -9.10
CA SER A 353 -3.15 11.49 -10.01
C SER A 353 -4.48 11.75 -10.74
N TYR A 354 -5.11 10.70 -11.27
CA TYR A 354 -6.41 10.80 -11.92
C TYR A 354 -7.49 11.33 -10.98
N VAL A 355 -7.59 10.80 -9.75
CA VAL A 355 -8.56 11.25 -8.76
C VAL A 355 -8.38 12.73 -8.47
N SER A 356 -7.14 13.18 -8.25
CA SER A 356 -6.86 14.60 -7.99
C SER A 356 -7.21 15.51 -9.18
N LYS A 357 -7.01 15.05 -10.42
CA LYS A 357 -7.29 15.82 -11.64
C LYS A 357 -8.79 15.89 -11.98
N VAL A 358 -9.50 14.79 -11.77
CA VAL A 358 -10.91 14.66 -12.16
C VAL A 358 -11.87 15.16 -11.09
N ALA A 359 -11.48 15.09 -9.81
CA ALA A 359 -12.32 15.53 -8.70
C ALA A 359 -12.78 16.99 -8.85
N PRO A 360 -14.08 17.27 -8.66
CA PRO A 360 -14.56 18.64 -8.61
C PRO A 360 -13.83 19.42 -7.49
N PRO A 361 -13.48 20.70 -7.69
CA PRO A 361 -12.70 21.48 -6.73
C PRO A 361 -13.26 21.46 -5.31
N LYS A 362 -14.59 21.54 -5.17
CA LYS A 362 -15.30 21.52 -3.86
C LYS A 362 -15.31 20.14 -3.19
N LEU A 363 -14.96 19.07 -3.91
CA LEU A 363 -15.07 17.67 -3.47
C LEU A 363 -13.73 16.93 -3.49
N GLN A 364 -12.61 17.58 -3.78
CA GLN A 364 -11.30 16.93 -3.95
C GLN A 364 -10.91 16.08 -2.74
N GLY A 365 -11.01 16.60 -1.52
CA GLY A 365 -10.73 15.83 -0.29
C GLY A 365 -11.65 14.61 -0.12
N ARG A 366 -12.93 14.74 -0.46
CA ARG A 366 -13.89 13.61 -0.40
C ARG A 366 -13.58 12.54 -1.44
N MET A 367 -13.14 12.92 -2.63
CA MET A 367 -12.80 11.98 -3.70
C MET A 367 -11.48 11.26 -3.43
N MET A 368 -10.50 11.94 -2.82
CA MET A 368 -9.29 11.27 -2.29
C MET A 368 -9.65 10.28 -1.18
N GLY A 369 -10.62 10.61 -0.31
CA GLY A 369 -11.21 9.65 0.60
C GLY A 369 -11.88 8.46 -0.10
N GLY A 370 -12.60 8.71 -1.20
CA GLY A 370 -13.19 7.67 -2.05
C GLY A 370 -12.17 6.67 -2.59
N TRP A 371 -10.97 7.12 -2.95
CA TRP A 371 -9.86 6.23 -3.34
C TRP A 371 -9.47 5.29 -2.19
N TYR A 372 -9.25 5.81 -0.99
CA TYR A 372 -8.91 5.00 0.17
C TYR A 372 -10.03 4.05 0.57
N ALA A 373 -11.30 4.47 0.46
CA ALA A 373 -12.45 3.60 0.67
C ALA A 373 -12.48 2.45 -0.35
N ALA A 374 -12.19 2.72 -1.62
CA ALA A 374 -12.08 1.69 -2.65
C ALA A 374 -10.93 0.71 -2.37
N THR A 375 -9.76 1.22 -1.95
CA THR A 375 -8.65 0.38 -1.49
C THR A 375 -9.07 -0.47 -0.28
N ALA A 376 -9.73 0.10 0.73
CA ALA A 376 -10.19 -0.64 1.90
C ALA A 376 -11.14 -1.79 1.55
N VAL A 377 -12.11 -1.54 0.65
CA VAL A 377 -13.02 -2.58 0.17
C VAL A 377 -12.25 -3.66 -0.59
N GLY A 378 -11.32 -3.27 -1.47
CA GLY A 378 -10.47 -4.22 -2.20
C GLY A 378 -9.59 -5.06 -1.27
N SER A 379 -8.93 -4.45 -0.29
CA SER A 379 -8.08 -5.16 0.67
C SER A 379 -8.87 -6.09 1.59
N TYR A 380 -10.04 -5.66 2.07
CA TYR A 380 -10.93 -6.54 2.82
C TYR A 380 -11.39 -7.73 1.95
N GLY A 381 -11.76 -7.44 0.71
CA GLY A 381 -12.09 -8.44 -0.31
C GLY A 381 -10.97 -9.44 -0.57
N SER A 382 -9.70 -9.01 -0.50
CA SER A 382 -8.54 -9.89 -0.60
C SER A 382 -8.54 -10.96 0.50
N GLY A 383 -8.85 -10.58 1.73
CA GLY A 383 -8.97 -11.55 2.84
C GLY A 383 -10.17 -12.47 2.69
N LEU A 384 -11.32 -11.94 2.24
CA LEU A 384 -12.50 -12.76 1.94
C LEU A 384 -12.23 -13.83 0.87
N LEU A 385 -11.46 -13.48 -0.16
CA LEU A 385 -11.05 -14.44 -1.18
C LEU A 385 -9.99 -15.41 -0.64
N GLY A 386 -9.02 -14.90 0.13
CA GLY A 386 -7.97 -15.69 0.78
C GLY A 386 -8.49 -16.83 1.62
N LYS A 387 -9.71 -16.72 2.16
CA LYS A 387 -10.31 -17.79 2.94
C LYS A 387 -10.38 -19.14 2.21
N TYR A 388 -10.60 -19.07 0.90
CA TYR A 388 -10.79 -20.23 0.05
C TYR A 388 -9.48 -20.76 -0.54
N TYR A 389 -8.31 -20.26 -0.10
CA TYR A 389 -7.02 -20.66 -0.67
C TYR A 389 -6.74 -22.17 -0.57
N SER A 390 -7.08 -22.78 0.57
CA SER A 390 -6.98 -24.24 0.78
C SER A 390 -8.19 -25.02 0.27
N ASP A 391 -9.32 -24.35 -0.01
CA ASP A 391 -10.55 -25.02 -0.46
C ASP A 391 -10.51 -25.39 -1.95
N PHE A 392 -9.67 -24.67 -2.71
CA PHE A 392 -9.42 -24.91 -4.13
C PHE A 392 -8.00 -25.44 -4.35
N ALA A 393 -7.80 -26.16 -5.45
CA ALA A 393 -6.43 -26.38 -5.90
C ALA A 393 -5.81 -25.02 -6.26
N HIS A 394 -4.51 -24.83 -5.99
CA HIS A 394 -3.87 -23.52 -6.11
C HIS A 394 -4.01 -22.92 -7.51
N HIS A 395 -3.92 -23.75 -8.55
CA HIS A 395 -4.14 -23.30 -9.93
C HIS A 395 -5.56 -22.76 -10.17
N GLU A 396 -6.60 -23.36 -9.58
CA GLU A 396 -7.99 -22.89 -9.66
C GLU A 396 -8.14 -21.55 -8.93
N TYR A 397 -7.53 -21.43 -7.75
CA TYR A 397 -7.50 -20.18 -6.99
C TYR A 397 -6.88 -19.03 -7.81
N PHE A 398 -5.73 -19.26 -8.45
CA PHE A 398 -5.08 -18.26 -9.31
C PHE A 398 -5.85 -18.02 -10.62
N ILE A 399 -6.62 -18.99 -11.14
CA ILE A 399 -7.55 -18.79 -12.25
C ILE A 399 -8.68 -17.82 -11.85
N ILE A 400 -9.25 -17.98 -10.65
CA ILE A 400 -10.30 -17.06 -10.14
C ILE A 400 -9.75 -15.64 -10.07
N LEU A 401 -8.55 -15.45 -9.51
CA LEU A 401 -7.87 -14.15 -9.47
C LEU A 401 -7.63 -13.57 -10.87
N THR A 402 -7.20 -14.41 -11.81
CA THR A 402 -7.03 -14.03 -13.22
C THR A 402 -8.36 -13.55 -13.81
N GLY A 403 -9.45 -14.28 -13.57
CA GLY A 403 -10.80 -13.93 -14.03
C GLY A 403 -11.29 -12.59 -13.48
N ILE A 404 -11.08 -12.33 -12.18
CA ILE A 404 -11.39 -11.05 -11.53
C ILE A 404 -10.63 -9.89 -12.19
N LEU A 405 -9.35 -10.09 -12.50
CA LEU A 405 -8.51 -9.07 -13.13
C LEU A 405 -8.86 -8.84 -14.60
N ILE A 406 -9.18 -9.90 -15.36
CA ILE A 406 -9.68 -9.78 -16.73
C ILE A 406 -11.01 -9.02 -16.73
N PHE A 407 -11.92 -9.36 -15.81
CA PHE A 407 -13.18 -8.63 -15.65
C PHE A 407 -12.94 -7.14 -15.38
N SER A 408 -12.03 -6.81 -14.47
CA SER A 408 -11.65 -5.43 -14.18
C SER A 408 -11.02 -4.71 -15.38
N ALA A 409 -10.15 -5.40 -16.15
CA ALA A 409 -9.58 -4.87 -17.37
C ALA A 409 -10.65 -4.59 -18.44
N VAL A 410 -11.61 -5.50 -18.62
CA VAL A 410 -12.75 -5.30 -19.52
C VAL A 410 -13.60 -4.11 -19.05
N LEU A 411 -13.88 -3.97 -17.76
CA LEU A 411 -14.59 -2.81 -17.22
C LEU A 411 -13.84 -1.50 -17.51
N ALA A 412 -12.52 -1.47 -17.37
CA ALA A 412 -11.69 -0.32 -17.69
C ALA A 412 -11.75 0.01 -19.20
N LEU A 413 -11.69 -1.00 -20.05
CA LEU A 413 -11.80 -0.85 -21.51
C LEU A 413 -13.17 -0.31 -21.93
N LEU A 414 -14.26 -0.86 -21.39
CA LEU A 414 -15.62 -0.39 -21.66
C LEU A 414 -15.85 1.04 -21.15
N SER A 415 -15.19 1.41 -20.04
CA SER A 415 -15.27 2.74 -19.44
C SER A 415 -14.31 3.76 -20.08
N MET A 416 -13.45 3.33 -21.00
CA MET A 416 -12.34 4.12 -21.54
C MET A 416 -12.77 5.48 -22.10
N LYS A 417 -13.87 5.54 -22.87
CA LYS A 417 -14.39 6.81 -23.42
C LYS A 417 -14.76 7.81 -22.33
N LYS A 418 -15.38 7.34 -21.24
CA LYS A 418 -15.77 8.19 -20.11
C LYS A 418 -14.56 8.62 -19.30
N LEU A 419 -13.65 7.68 -19.02
CA LEU A 419 -12.44 7.94 -18.25
C LEU A 419 -11.50 8.93 -18.97
N ASN A 420 -11.33 8.79 -20.29
CA ASN A 420 -10.46 9.67 -21.07
C ASN A 420 -10.98 11.10 -21.18
N ARG A 421 -12.29 11.34 -20.98
CA ARG A 421 -12.89 12.68 -21.10
C ARG A 421 -12.24 13.73 -20.20
N PHE A 422 -11.74 13.31 -19.05
CA PHE A 422 -11.12 14.19 -18.04
C PHE A 422 -9.65 13.81 -17.75
N ALA A 423 -9.08 12.88 -18.53
CA ALA A 423 -7.73 12.38 -18.31
C ALA A 423 -6.64 13.30 -18.85
N ASN A 424 -6.93 14.03 -19.94
CA ASN A 424 -5.98 14.87 -20.66
C ASN A 424 -5.99 16.31 -20.18
#